data_AF-A0A958JZP0-F1
#
_entry.id   AF-A0A958JZP0-F1
#
_cell.length_a   1.000
_cell.length_b   1.000
_cell.length_c   1.000
_cell.angle_alpha   90.00
_cell.angle_beta   90.00
_cell.angle_gamma   90.00
#
_symmetry.space_group_name_H-M   'P 1'
#
loop_
_entity.id
_entity.type
_entity.pdbx_description
1 polymer ?
#
loop_
_entity_poly.entity_id
_entity_poly.type
_entity_poly.pdbx_seq_one_letter_code
_entity_poly.pdbx_strand_id
1 'polypeptide(L)'
;WCPHSRSVIGDFESLAEENASRKDLWFLAVSVDKATDEKQYLTFLKEQNLKSLRHAYSGNAELDEAYLSYGLRNIPYFYLLSADGTILAEGDHPGDLF
;
A
#
# COMPACT_ATOMS: atom_id res chain seq x y z
N TRP A 1 5.86 -11.50 4.17
CA TRP A 1 6.74 -10.94 3.10
C TRP A 1 6.44 -11.47 1.70
N CYS A 2 5.69 -10.68 0.92
CA CYS A 2 5.25 -11.05 -0.42
C CYS A 2 6.26 -10.62 -1.51
N PRO A 3 6.76 -11.53 -2.38
CA PRO A 3 7.61 -11.16 -3.52
C PRO A 3 6.92 -10.20 -4.50
N HIS A 4 5.63 -10.41 -4.75
CA HIS A 4 4.88 -9.58 -5.68
C HIS A 4 4.73 -8.14 -5.16
N SER A 5 4.44 -7.96 -3.86
CA SER A 5 4.39 -6.63 -3.25
C SER A 5 5.72 -5.89 -3.32
N ARG A 6 6.84 -6.60 -3.14
CA ARG A 6 8.17 -6.00 -3.29
C ARG A 6 8.45 -5.54 -4.72
N SER A 7 7.92 -6.25 -5.73
CA SER A 7 8.15 -5.87 -7.13
C SER A 7 7.39 -4.61 -7.56
N VAL A 8 6.24 -4.30 -6.95
CA VAL A 8 5.37 -3.20 -7.41
C VAL A 8 5.32 -2.00 -6.47
N ILE A 9 5.80 -2.12 -5.22
CA ILE A 9 5.80 -0.99 -4.28
C ILE A 9 6.68 0.17 -4.76
N GLY A 10 7.73 -0.12 -5.55
CA GLY A 10 8.53 0.89 -6.22
C GLY A 10 7.73 1.70 -7.24
N ASP A 11 6.92 1.03 -8.06
CA ASP A 11 6.04 1.71 -9.02
C ASP A 11 5.03 2.61 -8.31
N PHE A 12 4.52 2.18 -7.15
CA PHE A 12 3.61 2.99 -6.34
C PHE A 12 4.29 4.19 -5.69
N GLU A 13 5.55 4.04 -5.25
CA GLU A 13 6.38 5.15 -4.78
C GLU A 13 6.64 6.17 -5.90
N SER A 14 6.97 5.71 -7.11
CA SER A 14 7.14 6.60 -8.27
C SER A 14 5.85 7.35 -8.61
N LEU A 15 4.70 6.67 -8.57
CA LEU A 15 3.40 7.31 -8.78
C LEU A 15 3.11 8.38 -7.71
N ALA A 16 3.49 8.13 -6.45
CA ALA A 16 3.38 9.10 -5.37
C ALA A 16 4.32 10.29 -5.56
N GLU A 17 5.56 10.07 -6.01
CA GLU A 17 6.53 11.10 -6.35
C GLU A 17 6.03 12.00 -7.49
N GLU A 18 5.56 11.41 -8.58
CA GLU A 18 4.99 12.12 -9.75
C GLU A 18 3.81 13.02 -9.36
N ASN A 19 3.03 12.58 -8.36
CA ASN A 19 1.86 13.30 -7.87
C ASN A 19 2.12 14.10 -6.58
N ALA A 20 3.38 14.26 -6.13
CA ALA A 20 3.71 14.90 -4.85
C ALA A 20 3.24 16.37 -4.75
N SER A 21 2.99 17.03 -5.89
CA SER A 21 2.46 18.40 -5.94
C SER A 21 0.93 18.49 -5.79
N ARG A 22 0.21 17.37 -5.96
CA ARG A 22 -1.24 17.29 -5.78
C ARG A 22 -1.56 17.42 -4.29
N LYS A 23 -2.53 18.29 -3.96
CA LYS A 23 -2.96 18.51 -2.56
C LYS A 23 -4.22 17.71 -2.19
N ASP A 24 -4.84 17.11 -3.20
CA ASP A 24 -6.10 16.37 -3.13
C ASP A 24 -5.91 14.85 -3.20
N LEU A 25 -4.66 14.38 -3.31
CA LEU A 25 -4.34 12.96 -3.42
C LEU A 25 -3.31 12.55 -2.36
N TRP A 26 -3.59 11.43 -1.68
CA TRP A 26 -2.72 10.87 -0.65
C TRP A 26 -2.43 9.42 -1.00
N PHE A 27 -1.16 9.04 -0.92
CA PHE A 27 -0.72 7.67 -1.17
C PHE A 27 -0.40 6.98 0.16
N LEU A 28 -1.06 5.84 0.41
CA LEU A 28 -0.95 5.06 1.64
C LEU A 28 -0.68 3.60 1.29
N ALA A 29 0.41 3.05 1.81
CA ALA A 29 0.72 1.63 1.78
C ALA A 29 0.47 1.03 3.18
N VAL A 30 -0.45 0.06 3.25
CA VAL A 30 -0.77 -0.66 4.50
C VAL A 30 -0.13 -2.04 4.44
N SER A 31 0.84 -2.31 5.31
CA SER A 31 1.32 -3.68 5.50
C SER A 31 0.41 -4.44 6.45
N VAL A 32 -0.04 -5.60 5.99
CA VAL A 32 -0.84 -6.56 6.76
C VAL A 32 0.02 -7.74 7.24
N ASP A 33 1.35 -7.61 7.26
CA ASP A 33 2.22 -8.65 7.81
C ASP A 33 1.97 -8.86 9.32
N LYS A 34 2.45 -9.98 9.88
CA LYS A 34 2.33 -10.31 11.32
C LYS A 34 3.16 -9.36 12.16
N ALA A 35 2.75 -9.07 13.40
CA ALA A 35 3.52 -8.19 14.31
C ALA A 35 5.02 -8.55 14.42
N THR A 36 5.39 -9.83 14.32
CA THR A 36 6.78 -10.30 14.34
C THR A 36 7.64 -9.79 13.19
N ASP A 37 7.03 -9.34 12.10
CA ASP A 37 7.69 -8.96 10.86
C ASP A 37 7.90 -7.44 10.74
N GLU A 38 7.44 -6.65 11.73
CA GLU A 38 7.46 -5.19 11.70
C GLU A 38 8.88 -4.64 11.51
N LYS A 39 9.85 -5.18 12.25
CA LYS A 39 11.25 -4.77 12.13
C LYS A 39 11.79 -5.03 10.73
N GLN A 40 11.42 -6.14 10.12
CA GLN A 40 11.83 -6.48 8.76
C GLN A 40 11.21 -5.51 7.75
N TYR A 41 9.92 -5.17 7.90
CA TYR A 41 9.24 -4.17 7.09
C TYR A 41 9.91 -2.80 7.19
N LEU A 42 10.16 -2.29 8.41
CA LEU A 42 10.79 -0.99 8.63
C LEU A 42 12.20 -0.90 8.04
N THR A 43 12.98 -1.99 8.10
CA THR A 43 14.30 -2.07 7.44
C THR A 43 14.16 -1.94 5.93
N PHE A 44 13.22 -2.66 5.32
CA PHE A 44 12.98 -2.60 3.89
C PHE A 44 12.58 -1.19 3.41
N LEU A 45 11.68 -0.51 4.15
CA LEU A 45 11.31 0.88 3.81
C LEU A 45 12.53 1.81 3.76
N LYS A 46 13.46 1.67 4.71
CA LYS A 46 14.69 2.46 4.76
C LYS A 46 15.64 2.12 3.63
N GLU A 47 15.84 0.84 3.34
CA GLU A 47 16.74 0.36 2.29
C GLU A 47 16.26 0.75 0.89
N GLN A 48 14.95 0.71 0.65
CA GLN A 48 14.35 1.08 -0.64
C GLN A 48 14.09 2.59 -0.77
N ASN A 49 14.37 3.37 0.27
CA ASN A 49 14.17 4.83 0.27
C ASN A 49 12.72 5.26 -0.07
N LEU A 50 11.72 4.48 0.36
CA LEU A 50 10.29 4.78 0.15
C LEU A 50 9.85 5.88 1.11
N LYS A 51 9.70 7.10 0.62
CA LYS A 51 9.52 8.32 1.43
C LYS A 51 8.28 9.13 1.05
N SER A 52 7.79 8.95 -0.17
CA SER A 52 6.67 9.66 -0.75
C SER A 52 5.35 8.97 -0.39
N LEU A 53 5.39 7.65 -0.25
CA LEU A 53 4.32 6.87 0.35
C LEU A 53 4.25 7.10 1.86
N ARG A 54 3.02 7.22 2.38
CA ARG A 54 2.77 7.02 3.80
C ARG A 54 2.67 5.53 4.08
N HIS A 55 3.33 5.07 5.13
CA HIS A 55 3.34 3.66 5.50
C HIS A 55 2.57 3.45 6.79
N ALA A 56 1.58 2.57 6.74
CA ALA A 56 0.92 2.03 7.92
C ALA A 56 1.29 0.55 8.08
N TYR A 57 1.29 0.09 9.33
CA TYR A 57 1.56 -1.31 9.67
C TYR A 57 0.45 -1.80 10.58
N SER A 58 -0.27 -2.83 10.15
CA SER A 58 -1.36 -3.41 10.93
C SER A 58 -0.84 -4.36 12.01
N GLY A 59 0.05 -5.27 11.65
CA GLY A 59 0.51 -6.33 12.54
C GLY A 59 -0.47 -7.49 12.75
N ASN A 60 -1.68 -7.40 12.17
CA ASN A 60 -2.77 -8.35 12.42
C ASN A 60 -2.90 -9.48 11.38
N ALA A 61 -2.00 -9.59 10.39
CA ALA A 61 -2.01 -10.72 9.45
C ALA A 61 -3.38 -10.91 8.76
N GLU A 62 -3.84 -12.17 8.67
CA GLU A 62 -5.16 -12.50 8.14
C GLU A 62 -6.34 -11.92 8.93
N LEU A 63 -6.12 -11.39 10.14
CA LEU A 63 -7.15 -10.75 10.97
C LEU A 63 -7.21 -9.23 10.76
N ASP A 64 -6.39 -8.67 9.87
CA ASP A 64 -6.43 -7.25 9.57
C ASP A 64 -7.77 -6.83 8.95
N GLU A 65 -8.35 -5.74 9.46
CA GLU A 65 -9.65 -5.25 9.02
C GLU A 65 -9.63 -4.79 7.56
N ALA A 66 -8.53 -4.24 7.04
CA ALA A 66 -8.44 -3.91 5.62
C ALA A 66 -8.38 -5.21 4.80
N TYR A 67 -7.51 -6.16 5.19
CA TYR A 67 -7.44 -7.46 4.53
C TYR A 67 -8.78 -8.20 4.49
N LEU A 68 -9.56 -8.13 5.57
CA LEU A 68 -10.89 -8.73 5.68
C LEU A 68 -11.96 -7.95 4.90
N SER A 69 -11.99 -6.62 5.03
CA SER A 69 -13.01 -5.76 4.41
C SER A 69 -12.91 -5.74 2.88
N TYR A 70 -11.70 -5.88 2.37
CA TYR A 70 -11.40 -5.88 0.94
C TYR A 70 -11.41 -7.29 0.31
N GLY A 71 -11.70 -8.31 1.14
CA GLY A 71 -12.10 -9.64 0.71
C GLY A 71 -10.99 -10.48 0.09
N LEU A 72 -10.06 -10.99 0.91
CA LEU A 72 -9.09 -12.06 0.57
C LEU A 72 -8.49 -11.99 -0.86
N ARG A 73 -8.27 -10.79 -1.39
CA ARG A 73 -7.67 -10.60 -2.71
C ARG A 73 -6.17 -10.87 -2.63
N ASN A 74 -5.57 -11.13 -3.79
CA ASN A 74 -4.12 -11.25 -3.89
C ASN A 74 -3.46 -9.97 -3.36
N ILE A 75 -2.39 -10.13 -2.57
CA ILE A 75 -1.58 -8.99 -2.11
C ILE A 75 -0.39 -8.84 -3.07
N PRO A 76 -0.08 -7.61 -3.51
CA PRO A 76 -0.72 -6.35 -3.17
C PRO A 76 -2.00 -6.12 -3.97
N TYR A 77 -2.85 -5.24 -3.45
CA TYR A 77 -4.04 -4.77 -4.15
C TYR A 77 -4.18 -3.27 -3.93
N PHE A 78 -4.64 -2.56 -4.94
CA PHE A 78 -4.68 -1.11 -4.97
C PHE A 78 -6.12 -0.61 -5.03
N TYR A 79 -6.38 0.47 -4.31
CA TYR A 79 -7.68 1.13 -4.26
C TYR A 79 -7.48 2.63 -4.45
N LEU A 80 -8.31 3.24 -5.29
CA LEU A 80 -8.51 4.68 -5.32
C LEU A 80 -9.81 4.99 -4.57
N LEU A 81 -9.70 5.76 -3.49
CA LEU A 81 -10.84 6.13 -2.66
C LEU A 81 -11.17 7.62 -2.86
N SER A 82 -12.46 7.95 -2.90
CA SER A 82 -12.92 9.33 -2.69
C SER A 82 -12.74 9.76 -1.24
N ALA A 83 -12.86 11.06 -0.99
CA ALA A 83 -12.71 11.63 0.36
C ALA A 83 -13.72 11.10 1.39
N ASP A 84 -14.85 10.55 0.96
CA ASP A 84 -15.86 9.91 1.82
C ASP A 84 -15.63 8.39 2.01
N GLY A 85 -14.57 7.83 1.42
CA GLY A 85 -14.22 6.42 1.51
C GLY A 85 -14.85 5.52 0.44
N THR A 86 -15.58 6.06 -0.53
CA THR A 86 -16.11 5.27 -1.66
C THR A 86 -14.97 4.79 -2.57
N ILE A 87 -14.99 3.52 -2.98
CA ILE A 87 -14.04 2.97 -3.96
C ILE A 87 -14.40 3.52 -5.35
N LEU A 88 -13.47 4.26 -5.96
CA LEU A 88 -13.59 4.81 -7.31
C LEU A 88 -12.95 3.90 -8.36
N ALA A 89 -11.82 3.27 -8.03
CA ALA A 89 -11.12 2.32 -8.88
C ALA A 89 -10.34 1.31 -8.02
N GLU A 90 -10.05 0.13 -8.58
CA GLU A 90 -9.32 -0.93 -7.90
C GLU A 90 -8.56 -1.83 -8.90
N GLY A 91 -7.44 -2.41 -8.49
CA GLY A 91 -6.61 -3.25 -9.38
C GLY A 91 -5.41 -3.90 -8.70
N ASP A 92 -4.71 -4.75 -9.46
CA ASP A 92 -3.50 -5.46 -9.00
C ASP A 92 -2.22 -4.65 -9.25
N HIS A 93 -2.31 -3.58 -10.06
CA HIS A 93 -1.20 -2.68 -10.36
C HIS A 93 -1.55 -1.20 -10.11
N PRO A 94 -0.58 -0.35 -9.73
CA PRO A 94 -0.82 1.09 -9.54
C PRO A 94 -1.39 1.79 -10.77
N GLY A 95 -1.01 1.33 -11.97
CA GLY A 95 -1.50 1.87 -13.24
C GLY A 95 -2.98 1.61 -13.52
N ASP A 96 -3.63 0.73 -12.76
CA ASP A 96 -5.06 0.44 -12.92
C ASP A 96 -5.96 1.51 -12.27
N LEU A 97 -5.37 2.46 -11.51
CA LEU A 97 -6.12 3.45 -10.72
C LEU A 97 -6.52 4.72 -11.48
N PHE A 98 -5.85 5.04 -12.60
CA PHE A 98 -5.94 6.35 -13.28
C PHE A 98 -6.12 6.23 -14.80
#